data_AF-A0A927ABE5-F1
#
_entry.id   AF-A0A927ABE5-F1
#
_cell.length_a   1.000
_cell.length_b   1.000
_cell.length_c   1.000
_cell.angle_alpha   90.00
_cell.angle_beta   90.00
_cell.angle_gamma   90.00
#
_symmetry.space_group_name_H-M   'P 1'
#
loop_
_entity.id
_entity.type
_entity.pdbx_description
1 polymer ?
#
loop_
_entity_poly.entity_id
_entity_poly.type
_entity_poly.pdbx_seq_one_letter_code
_entity_poly.pdbx_strand_id
1 'polypeptide(L)'
;MKSSSLEHQPINSEVGVYDCEIHLKFRLIEEKGALRDRDQLLEMLLDAFACGSDEYLEPVQVQVEAQEISEMDASPQMRRQLIRLRNSRDLA
;
A
#
# COMPACT_ATOMS: atom_id res chain seq x y z
N MET A 1 28.81 -9.35 -37.08
CA MET A 1 28.22 -9.05 -35.75
C MET A 1 26.98 -8.21 -35.99
N LYS A 2 25.78 -8.80 -35.89
CA LYS A 2 24.52 -8.06 -35.90
C LYS A 2 24.03 -8.03 -34.47
N SER A 3 24.20 -6.91 -33.78
CA SER A 3 23.55 -6.64 -32.51
C SER A 3 22.06 -6.51 -32.79
N SER A 4 21.31 -7.57 -32.54
CA SER A 4 19.85 -7.48 -32.45
C SER A 4 19.55 -6.52 -31.31
N SER A 5 19.15 -5.30 -31.64
CA SER A 5 18.54 -4.39 -30.69
C SER A 5 17.37 -5.12 -30.08
N LEU A 6 17.43 -5.39 -28.77
CA LEU A 6 16.31 -5.92 -28.01
C LEU A 6 15.18 -4.90 -28.20
N GLU A 7 14.16 -5.28 -28.96
CA GLU A 7 12.94 -4.49 -29.10
C GLU A 7 12.44 -4.24 -27.69
N HIS A 8 12.36 -2.96 -27.32
CA HIS A 8 11.85 -2.52 -26.03
C HIS A 8 10.37 -2.92 -26.00
N GLN A 9 10.08 -4.09 -25.43
CA GLN A 9 8.71 -4.50 -25.22
C GLN A 9 8.04 -3.42 -24.36
N PRO A 10 6.87 -2.90 -24.78
CA PRO A 10 6.12 -2.01 -23.93
C PRO A 10 5.73 -2.83 -22.70
N ILE A 11 6.37 -2.54 -21.57
CA ILE A 11 6.04 -3.14 -20.29
C ILE A 11 4.62 -2.64 -19.97
N ASN A 12 3.60 -3.40 -20.37
CA ASN A 12 2.26 -3.28 -19.80
C ASN A 12 2.35 -3.78 -18.36
N SER A 13 2.91 -2.94 -17.50
CA SER A 13 3.09 -3.25 -16.10
C SER A 13 1.76 -3.01 -15.41
N GLU A 14 0.97 -4.05 -15.14
CA GLU A 14 -0.24 -3.88 -14.30
C GLU A 14 0.10 -3.52 -12.83
N VAL A 15 1.38 -3.34 -12.49
CA VAL A 15 1.87 -2.94 -11.16
C VAL A 15 2.65 -1.63 -11.24
N GLY A 16 2.23 -0.64 -10.46
CA GLY A 16 2.89 0.67 -10.32
C GLY A 16 3.33 0.92 -8.87
N VAL A 17 4.06 2.02 -8.64
CA VAL A 17 4.35 2.52 -7.29
C VAL A 17 3.41 3.67 -7.01
N TYR A 18 2.79 3.64 -5.84
CA TYR A 18 1.87 4.68 -5.41
C TYR A 18 2.36 5.27 -4.10
N ASP A 19 2.36 6.59 -4.04
CA ASP A 19 2.36 7.29 -2.76
C ASP A 19 0.93 7.28 -2.23
N CYS A 20 0.78 6.77 -1.02
CA CYS A 20 -0.50 6.60 -0.36
C CYS A 20 -0.53 7.43 0.91
N GLU A 21 -1.57 8.26 1.06
CA GLU A 21 -1.78 9.08 2.24
C GLU A 21 -3.17 8.80 2.82
N ILE A 22 -3.20 8.57 4.13
CA ILE A 22 -4.41 8.17 4.85
C ILE A 22 -4.55 9.06 6.08
N HIS A 23 -5.64 9.81 6.15
CA HIS A 23 -6.05 10.56 7.33
C HIS A 23 -7.36 9.99 7.87
N LEU A 24 -7.27 9.32 9.01
CA LEU A 24 -8.41 8.72 9.69
C LEU A 24 -8.64 9.40 11.04
N LYS A 25 -9.90 9.79 11.27
CA LYS A 25 -10.41 10.17 12.57
C LYS A 25 -11.69 9.40 12.80
N PHE A 26 -11.75 8.68 13.91
CA PHE A 26 -12.92 7.90 14.29
C PHE A 26 -13.05 7.86 15.82
N ARG A 27 -14.23 7.50 16.30
CA ARG A 27 -14.50 7.16 17.70
C ARG A 27 -14.58 5.65 17.79
N LEU A 28 -14.04 5.09 18.87
CA LEU A 28 -14.02 3.65 19.12
C LEU A 28 -14.41 3.38 20.58
N ILE A 29 -15.36 2.47 20.78
CA ILE A 29 -15.67 1.88 22.08
C ILE A 29 -14.77 0.66 22.26
N GLU A 30 -13.93 0.67 23.29
CA GLU A 30 -13.01 -0.43 23.56
C GLU A 30 -12.71 -0.58 25.05
N GLU A 31 -12.18 -1.73 25.46
CA GLU A 31 -11.82 -2.00 26.86
C GLU A 31 -10.78 -1.01 27.41
N LYS A 32 -10.95 -0.65 28.70
CA LYS A 32 -10.01 0.23 29.38
C LYS A 32 -8.62 -0.41 29.44
N GLY A 33 -7.69 0.14 28.68
CA GLY A 33 -6.31 -0.32 28.66
C GLY A 33 -5.92 -1.07 27.39
N ALA A 34 -6.87 -1.41 26.52
CA ALA A 34 -6.59 -2.02 25.22
C ALA A 34 -5.62 -1.17 24.38
N LEU A 35 -5.75 0.16 24.46
CA LEU A 35 -4.95 1.12 23.69
C LEU A 35 -3.61 1.52 24.37
N ARG A 36 -3.12 0.75 25.35
CA ARG A 36 -1.90 1.09 26.10
C ARG A 36 -0.61 0.63 25.45
N ASP A 37 -0.66 -0.44 24.65
CA ASP A 37 0.52 -0.92 23.95
C ASP A 37 0.74 -0.08 22.70
N ARG A 38 1.71 0.84 22.78
CA ARG A 38 2.05 1.74 21.68
C ARG A 38 2.55 1.00 20.45
N ASP A 39 3.22 -0.13 20.63
CA ASP A 39 3.86 -0.86 19.54
C ASP A 39 2.81 -1.62 18.71
N GLN A 40 1.67 -1.99 19.32
CA GLN A 40 0.53 -2.64 18.66
C GLN A 40 -0.63 -1.70 18.34
N LEU A 41 -0.61 -0.48 18.88
CA LEU A 41 -1.73 0.46 18.80
C LEU A 41 -2.15 0.75 17.35
N LEU A 42 -1.20 0.98 16.45
CA LEU A 42 -1.50 1.31 15.07
C LEU A 42 -2.22 0.15 14.35
N GLU A 43 -1.70 -1.07 14.49
CA GLU A 43 -2.26 -2.26 13.86
C GLU A 43 -3.69 -2.51 14.36
N MET A 44 -3.89 -2.48 15.69
CA MET A 44 -5.22 -2.63 16.29
C MET A 44 -6.22 -1.58 15.80
N LEU A 45 -5.81 -0.32 15.71
CA LEU A 45 -6.68 0.76 15.25
C LEU A 45 -7.04 0.61 13.76
N LEU A 46 -6.10 0.16 12.93
CA LEU A 46 -6.35 -0.10 11.52
C LEU A 46 -7.26 -1.32 11.33
N ASP A 47 -7.05 -2.39 12.09
CA ASP A 47 -7.88 -3.59 12.06
C ASP A 47 -9.32 -3.28 12.47
N ALA A 48 -9.50 -2.54 13.57
CA ALA A 48 -10.82 -2.09 14.00
C ALA A 48 -11.49 -1.25 12.91
N PHE A 49 -10.76 -0.31 12.31
CA PHE A 49 -11.30 0.52 11.23
C PHE A 49 -11.64 -0.29 9.97
N ALA A 50 -10.85 -1.32 9.65
CA ALA A 50 -11.07 -2.20 8.50
C ALA A 50 -12.31 -3.10 8.65
N CYS A 51 -12.71 -3.44 9.87
CA CYS A 51 -13.98 -4.13 10.15
C CYS A 51 -15.21 -3.31 9.74
N GLY A 52 -15.05 -1.99 9.59
CA GLY A 52 -16.10 -1.07 9.15
C GLY A 52 -16.82 -0.38 10.31
N SER A 53 -17.71 0.56 9.96
CA SER A 53 -18.50 1.29 10.94
C SER A 53 -19.63 0.43 11.50
N ASP A 54 -19.78 0.43 12.82
CA ASP A 54 -20.81 -0.31 13.54
C ASP A 54 -21.18 0.38 14.87
N GLU A 55 -21.75 -0.36 15.82
CA GLU A 55 -22.11 0.17 17.15
C GLU A 55 -20.89 0.55 18.02
N TYR A 56 -19.70 0.08 17.66
CA TYR A 56 -18.44 0.31 18.39
C TYR A 56 -17.54 1.32 17.68
N LEU A 57 -17.65 1.46 16.36
CA LEU A 57 -16.82 2.36 15.56
C LEU A 57 -17.63 3.37 14.74
N GLU A 58 -17.34 4.65 14.96
CA GLU A 58 -17.94 5.76 14.22
C GLU A 58 -16.86 6.56 13.48
N PRO A 59 -16.81 6.52 12.14
CA PRO A 59 -15.93 7.39 11.36
C PRO A 59 -16.34 8.86 11.50
N VAL A 60 -15.37 9.73 11.76
CA VAL A 60 -15.57 11.18 11.90
C VAL A 60 -15.01 11.94 10.70
N GLN A 61 -13.83 11.56 10.23
CA GLN A 61 -13.19 12.12 9.04
C GLN A 61 -12.35 11.04 8.38
N VAL A 62 -12.51 10.90 7.07
CA VAL A 62 -11.78 9.93 6.25
C VAL A 62 -11.31 10.65 5.00
N GLN A 63 -10.00 10.73 4.82
CA GLN A 63 -9.38 11.19 3.58
C GLN A 63 -8.35 10.14 3.18
N VAL A 64 -8.44 9.70 1.92
CA VAL A 64 -7.56 8.68 1.36
C VAL A 64 -7.15 9.17 -0.02
N GLU A 65 -5.84 9.24 -0.22
CA GLU A 65 -5.24 9.67 -1.47
C GLU A 65 -4.23 8.61 -1.90
N ALA A 66 -4.24 8.29 -3.19
CA ALA A 66 -3.28 7.40 -3.80
C ALA A 66 -2.88 7.97 -5.15
N GLN A 67 -1.60 8.26 -5.32
CA GLN A 67 -1.07 8.84 -6.54
C GLN A 67 0.06 7.97 -7.07
N GLU A 68 -0.03 7.58 -8.35
CA GLU A 68 1.07 6.87 -9.00
C GLU A 68 2.29 7.81 -9.12
N ILE A 69 3.45 7.29 -8.73
CA ILE A 69 4.73 8.00 -8.77
C ILE A 69 5.75 7.25 -9.61
N SER A 70 6.88 7.91 -9.90
CA SER A 70 7.97 7.26 -10.62
C SER A 70 8.57 6.14 -9.77
N GLU A 71 8.82 4.99 -10.38
CA GLU A 71 9.50 3.87 -9.72
C GLU A 71 10.89 4.25 -9.19
N MET A 72 11.51 5.29 -9.76
CA MET A 72 12.81 5.80 -9.34
C MET A 72 12.77 6.44 -7.95
N ASP A 73 11.61 6.89 -7.51
CA ASP A 73 11.39 7.46 -6.18
C ASP A 73 11.23 6.35 -5.12
N ALA A 74 11.00 5.10 -5.55
CA ALA A 74 10.91 3.96 -4.65
C ALA A 74 12.28 3.46 -4.15
N SER A 75 12.28 2.81 -2.99
CA SER A 75 13.48 2.22 -2.41
C SER A 75 14.16 1.20 -3.35
N PRO A 76 15.49 1.01 -3.25
CA PRO A 76 16.18 -0.02 -4.05
C PRO A 76 15.58 -1.42 -3.90
N GLN A 77 15.03 -1.75 -2.73
CA GLN A 77 14.36 -3.03 -2.48
C GLN A 77 13.05 -3.15 -3.25
N MET A 78 12.20 -2.11 -3.22
CA MET A 78 10.93 -2.09 -3.97
C MET A 78 11.17 -2.13 -5.47
N ARG A 79 12.16 -1.39 -5.99
CA ARG A 79 12.55 -1.44 -7.40
C ARG A 79 12.96 -2.85 -7.86
N ARG A 80 13.76 -3.55 -7.05
CA ARG A 80 14.09 -4.96 -7.33
C ARG A 80 12.85 -5.86 -7.36
N GLN A 81 11.89 -5.60 -6.48
CA GLN A 81 10.65 -6.38 -6.43
C GLN A 81 9.75 -6.11 -7.63
N LEU A 82 9.64 -4.86 -8.08
CA LEU A 82 8.95 -4.51 -9.33
C LEU A 82 9.51 -5.26 -10.54
N ILE A 83 10.84 -5.28 -10.67
CA ILE A 83 11.52 -6.03 -11.74
C ILE A 83 11.15 -7.52 -11.66
N ARG A 84 11.17 -8.12 -10.46
CA ARG A 84 10.78 -9.53 -10.28
C ARG A 84 9.32 -9.80 -10.66
N LEU A 85 8.41 -8.93 -10.25
CA LEU A 85 6.98 -9.07 -10.51
C LEU A 85 6.69 -9.00 -12.02
N ARG A 86 7.31 -8.03 -12.72
CA ARG A 86 7.18 -7.89 -14.18
C ARG A 86 7.71 -9.12 -14.92
N ASN A 87 8.92 -9.57 -14.57
CA ASN A 87 9.54 -10.72 -15.22
C ASN A 87 8.85 -12.06 -14.87
N SER A 88 8.13 -12.14 -13.75
CA SER A 88 7.37 -13.35 -13.38
C SER A 88 6.14 -13.59 -14.25
N ARG A 89 5.59 -12.53 -14.84
CA ARG A 89 4.42 -12.59 -15.72
C ARG A 89 4.79 -12.94 -17.15
N ASP A 90 6.03 -12.65 -17.55
CA ASP A 90 6.57 -13.05 -18.86
C ASP A 90 6.82 -14.58 -18.98
N LEU A 91 6.65 -15.34 -17.87
CA LEU A 91 6.79 -16.80 -17.82
C LEU A 91 5.43 -17.55 -17.77
N ALA A 92 4.30 -16.84 -17.81
CA ALA A 92 2.95 -17.41 -17.78
C ALA A 92 2.27 -17.41 -19.15
#